data_AF-A0A2T4S5X9-F1
#
_entry.id   AF-A0A2T4S5X9-F1
#
_cell.length_a   1.000
_cell.length_b   1.000
_cell.length_c   1.000
_cell.angle_alpha   90.00
_cell.angle_beta   90.00
_cell.angle_gamma   90.00
#
_symmetry.space_group_name_H-M   'P 1'
#
loop_
_entity.id
_entity.type
_entity.pdbx_description
1 polymer ?
#
loop_
_entity_poly.entity_id
_entity_poly.type
_entity_poly.pdbx_seq_one_letter_code
_entity_poly.pdbx_strand_id
1 'polypeptide(L)'
;SMQDVTGSYRVHHVDETHYDIEKWSNDNHQWQTSYRVLNEPKQLDDFKDGIEFNQSSPDSIFVQGLLITIATEVGRNTLTENHLTLLVNGEKTVQDTTPDNYQAVVEKYFGIPEMTIQTFE
;
A
#
# COMPACT_ATOMS: atom_id res chain seq x y z
N SER A 1 -2.00 -19.31 10.29
CA SER A 1 -1.79 -17.86 10.17
C SER A 1 -0.36 -17.62 9.73
N MET A 2 -0.13 -16.55 9.00
CA MET A 2 1.19 -16.07 8.60
C MET A 2 1.50 -14.80 9.38
N GLN A 3 2.77 -14.56 9.66
CA GLN A 3 3.22 -13.34 10.32
C GLN A 3 4.41 -12.76 9.57
N ASP A 4 4.37 -11.46 9.34
CA ASP A 4 5.50 -10.68 8.83
C ASP A 4 5.68 -9.39 9.64
N VAL A 5 6.64 -8.56 9.25
CA VAL A 5 6.98 -7.28 9.90
C VAL A 5 5.83 -6.28 9.92
N THR A 6 4.80 -6.47 9.09
CA THR A 6 3.63 -5.62 8.98
C THR A 6 2.42 -6.15 9.73
N GLY A 7 2.46 -7.38 10.25
CA GLY A 7 1.45 -7.93 11.15
C GLY A 7 1.15 -9.41 10.95
N SER A 8 0.03 -9.84 11.55
CA SER A 8 -0.47 -11.21 11.45
C SER A 8 -1.62 -11.28 10.44
N TYR A 9 -1.58 -12.29 9.60
CA TYR A 9 -2.53 -12.53 8.52
C TYR A 9 -3.10 -13.95 8.59
N ARG A 10 -4.32 -14.11 8.12
CA ARG A 10 -4.92 -15.42 7.87
C ARG A 10 -5.80 -15.40 6.63
N VAL A 11 -6.01 -16.58 6.08
CA VAL A 11 -7.00 -16.81 5.02
C VAL A 11 -8.21 -17.48 5.66
N HIS A 12 -9.39 -16.99 5.33
CA HIS A 12 -10.67 -17.52 5.77
C HIS A 12 -11.48 -17.93 4.54
N HIS A 13 -11.83 -19.22 4.45
CA HIS A 13 -12.69 -19.74 3.39
C HIS A 13 -14.13 -19.21 3.57
N VAL A 14 -14.67 -18.55 2.54
CA VAL A 14 -16.03 -17.98 2.55
C VAL A 14 -17.00 -18.96 1.90
N ASP A 15 -16.68 -19.39 0.68
CA ASP A 15 -17.44 -20.36 -0.12
C ASP A 15 -16.51 -21.09 -1.09
N GLU A 16 -17.08 -21.92 -1.97
CA GLU A 16 -16.33 -22.75 -2.93
C GLU A 16 -15.27 -22.01 -3.75
N THR A 17 -15.47 -20.70 -3.97
CA THR A 17 -14.61 -19.89 -4.84
C THR A 17 -14.02 -18.67 -4.14
N HIS A 18 -14.55 -18.25 -2.99
CA HIS A 18 -14.11 -17.03 -2.32
C HIS A 18 -13.34 -17.28 -1.02
N TYR A 19 -12.32 -16.45 -0.83
CA TYR A 19 -11.52 -16.41 0.40
C TYR A 19 -11.35 -14.98 0.89
N ASP A 20 -11.44 -14.79 2.19
CA ASP A 20 -11.10 -13.54 2.84
C ASP A 20 -9.64 -13.57 3.30
N ILE A 21 -8.88 -12.56 2.92
CA ILE A 21 -7.56 -12.26 3.47
C ILE A 21 -7.77 -11.30 4.64
N GLU A 22 -7.57 -11.81 5.84
CA GLU A 22 -7.81 -11.07 7.07
C GLU A 22 -6.49 -10.69 7.75
N LYS A 23 -6.43 -9.46 8.27
CA LYS A 23 -5.32 -8.94 9.07
C LYS A 23 -5.77 -8.73 10.51
N TRP A 24 -4.94 -9.10 11.47
CA TRP A 24 -5.21 -8.83 12.87
C TRP A 24 -5.11 -7.32 13.15
N SER A 25 -6.16 -6.74 13.73
CA SER A 25 -6.19 -5.36 14.23
C SER A 25 -5.88 -5.38 15.73
N ASN A 26 -4.77 -4.75 16.12
CA ASN A 26 -4.44 -4.56 17.54
C ASN A 26 -5.42 -3.61 18.22
N ASP A 27 -5.89 -2.57 17.52
CA ASP A 27 -6.83 -1.59 18.09
C ASP A 27 -8.17 -2.25 18.44
N ASN A 28 -8.71 -3.01 17.49
CA ASN A 28 -10.03 -3.63 17.63
C ASN A 28 -9.97 -5.04 18.24
N HIS A 29 -8.76 -5.56 18.50
CA HIS A 29 -8.52 -6.92 19.00
C HIS A 29 -9.28 -8.01 18.21
N GLN A 30 -9.33 -7.85 16.89
CA GLN A 30 -10.07 -8.75 16.00
C GLN A 30 -9.43 -8.87 14.63
N TRP A 31 -9.73 -9.95 13.92
CA TRP A 31 -9.40 -10.11 12.51
C TRP A 31 -10.31 -9.23 11.66
N GLN A 32 -9.71 -8.46 10.74
CA GLN A 32 -10.42 -7.61 9.79
C GLN A 32 -10.14 -8.04 8.36
N THR A 33 -11.20 -8.24 7.57
CA THR A 33 -11.10 -8.53 6.14
C THR A 33 -10.45 -7.35 5.43
N SER A 34 -9.26 -7.59 4.87
CA SER A 34 -8.55 -6.62 4.04
C SER A 34 -8.95 -6.76 2.57
N TYR A 35 -9.09 -8.01 2.11
CA TYR A 35 -9.50 -8.33 0.75
C TYR A 35 -10.39 -9.56 0.75
N ARG A 36 -11.35 -9.60 -0.18
CA ARG A 36 -11.99 -10.85 -0.62
C ARG A 36 -11.44 -11.18 -1.99
N VAL A 37 -10.94 -12.40 -2.15
CA VAL A 37 -10.34 -12.88 -3.40
C VAL A 37 -11.16 -14.02 -3.97
N LEU A 38 -11.22 -14.06 -5.30
CA LEU A 38 -11.81 -15.14 -6.07
C LEU A 38 -10.70 -16.11 -6.50
N ASN A 39 -10.85 -17.38 -6.17
CA ASN A 39 -9.89 -18.44 -6.48
C ASN A 39 -10.14 -19.02 -7.87
N GLU A 40 -9.88 -18.21 -8.88
CA GLU A 40 -9.94 -18.61 -10.28
C GLU A 40 -8.66 -18.22 -11.03
N PRO A 41 -8.23 -18.99 -12.03
CA PRO A 41 -7.13 -18.60 -12.89
C PRO A 41 -7.46 -17.31 -13.66
N LYS A 42 -6.52 -16.36 -13.67
CA LYS A 42 -6.60 -15.12 -14.45
C LYS A 42 -5.51 -15.07 -15.52
N GLN A 43 -5.84 -14.49 -16.67
CA GLN A 43 -4.89 -14.09 -17.71
C GLN A 43 -4.52 -12.62 -17.52
N LEU A 44 -3.44 -12.17 -18.18
CA LEU A 44 -3.02 -10.77 -18.11
C LEU A 44 -4.11 -9.78 -18.56
N ASP A 45 -4.88 -10.16 -19.58
CA ASP A 45 -5.96 -9.32 -20.12
C ASP A 45 -7.11 -9.10 -19.11
N ASP A 46 -7.30 -9.99 -18.13
CA ASP A 46 -8.33 -9.83 -17.09
C ASP A 46 -8.03 -8.66 -16.13
N PHE A 47 -6.80 -8.16 -16.11
CA PHE A 47 -6.39 -7.02 -15.29
C PHE A 47 -6.49 -5.68 -16.03
N LYS A 48 -6.74 -5.70 -17.35
CA LYS A 48 -6.70 -4.51 -18.19
C LYS A 48 -7.64 -3.42 -17.70
N ASP A 49 -8.90 -3.75 -17.46
CA ASP A 49 -9.92 -2.78 -17.01
C ASP A 49 -9.54 -2.17 -15.65
N GLY A 50 -9.03 -2.99 -14.72
CA GLY A 50 -8.58 -2.53 -13.41
C GLY A 50 -7.35 -1.61 -13.50
N ILE A 51 -6.43 -1.90 -14.42
CA ILE A 51 -5.26 -1.07 -14.69
C ILE A 51 -5.69 0.27 -15.31
N GLU A 52 -6.53 0.25 -16.35
CA GLU A 52 -7.03 1.47 -17.01
C GLU A 52 -7.77 2.38 -16.03
N PHE A 53 -8.64 1.78 -15.21
CA PHE A 53 -9.34 2.50 -14.13
C PHE A 53 -8.33 3.13 -13.16
N ASN A 54 -7.38 2.35 -12.64
CA ASN A 54 -6.43 2.84 -11.64
C ASN A 54 -5.46 3.90 -12.16
N GLN A 55 -5.18 3.92 -13.47
CA GLN A 55 -4.24 4.88 -14.06
C GLN A 55 -4.88 6.21 -14.45
N SER A 56 -6.18 6.22 -14.76
CA SER A 56 -6.78 7.37 -15.45
C SER A 56 -8.16 7.80 -14.94
N SER A 57 -8.85 6.95 -14.18
CA SER A 57 -10.18 7.31 -13.68
C SER A 57 -10.09 8.40 -12.61
N PRO A 58 -10.87 9.48 -12.68
CA PRO A 58 -10.93 10.48 -11.63
C PRO A 58 -11.47 9.91 -10.30
N ASP A 59 -12.15 8.77 -10.35
CA ASP A 59 -12.64 8.04 -9.18
C ASP A 59 -11.58 7.12 -8.55
N SER A 60 -10.43 6.94 -9.20
CA SER A 60 -9.34 6.14 -8.64
C SER A 60 -8.57 6.94 -7.58
N ILE A 61 -8.33 6.32 -6.43
CA ILE A 61 -7.48 6.86 -5.37
C ILE A 61 -6.06 7.16 -5.84
N PHE A 62 -5.57 6.45 -6.87
CA PHE A 62 -4.23 6.63 -7.41
C PHE A 62 -4.13 7.83 -8.36
N VAL A 63 -5.27 8.35 -8.83
CA VAL A 63 -5.35 9.61 -9.58
C VAL A 63 -5.60 10.79 -8.63
N GLN A 64 -6.30 10.54 -7.52
CA GLN A 64 -6.70 11.58 -6.56
C GLN A 64 -5.58 12.05 -5.64
N GLY A 65 -4.54 11.24 -5.41
CA GLY A 65 -3.47 11.59 -4.47
C GLY A 65 -2.18 10.82 -4.71
N LEU A 66 -1.09 11.32 -4.13
CA LEU A 66 0.21 10.68 -4.22
C LEU A 66 0.27 9.54 -3.20
N LEU A 67 0.67 8.35 -3.65
CA LEU A 67 0.93 7.23 -2.76
C LEU A 67 2.15 6.44 -3.24
N ILE A 68 3.20 6.44 -2.43
CA ILE A 68 4.37 5.56 -2.62
C ILE A 68 4.53 4.73 -1.36
N THR A 69 4.65 3.41 -1.48
CA THR A 69 4.81 2.54 -0.31
C THR A 69 5.80 1.43 -0.61
N ILE A 70 6.69 1.16 0.34
CA ILE A 70 7.65 0.06 0.27
C ILE A 70 7.70 -0.67 1.61
N ALA A 71 7.67 -2.00 1.57
CA ALA A 71 7.96 -2.82 2.75
C ALA A 71 9.48 -2.82 3.00
N THR A 72 9.88 -2.68 4.26
CA THR A 72 11.28 -2.74 4.67
C THR A 72 11.52 -4.01 5.50
N GLU A 73 12.77 -4.34 5.78
CA GLU A 73 13.11 -5.49 6.65
C GLU A 73 12.52 -5.39 8.06
N VAL A 74 12.10 -4.19 8.48
CA VAL A 74 11.66 -3.89 9.85
C VAL A 74 10.29 -3.20 9.91
N GLY A 75 9.61 -3.08 8.77
CA GLY A 75 8.29 -2.44 8.71
C GLY A 75 7.93 -1.93 7.33
N ARG A 76 7.57 -0.65 7.23
CA ARG A 76 7.03 -0.05 5.99
C ARG A 76 7.23 1.46 5.95
N ASN A 77 7.62 1.97 4.79
CA ASN A 77 7.63 3.40 4.51
C ASN A 77 6.46 3.75 3.59
N THR A 78 5.80 4.88 3.83
CA THR A 78 4.72 5.41 3.01
C THR A 78 4.93 6.91 2.79
N LEU A 79 4.89 7.36 1.55
CA LEU A 79 4.91 8.77 1.17
C LEU A 79 3.54 9.15 0.59
N THR A 80 3.01 10.27 1.05
CA THR A 80 1.88 10.98 0.42
C THR A 80 2.30 12.39 0.05
N GLU A 81 1.40 13.17 -0.55
CA GLU A 81 1.66 14.57 -0.88
C GLU A 81 1.97 15.45 0.33
N ASN A 82 1.59 15.01 1.54
CA ASN A 82 1.77 15.78 2.76
C ASN A 82 2.83 15.18 3.69
N HIS A 83 2.97 13.85 3.71
CA HIS A 83 3.72 13.18 4.76
C HIS A 83 4.54 11.98 4.30
N LEU A 84 5.75 11.88 4.85
CA LEU A 84 6.51 10.65 4.95
C LEU A 84 6.16 9.98 6.28
N THR A 85 5.59 8.79 6.22
CA THR A 85 5.37 7.92 7.37
C THR A 85 6.37 6.77 7.35
N LEU A 86 7.14 6.63 8.42
CA LEU A 86 8.05 5.51 8.66
C LEU A 86 7.47 4.64 9.78
N LEU A 87 7.20 3.36 9.48
CA LEU A 87 6.86 2.35 10.46
C LEU A 87 8.07 1.43 10.63
N VAL A 88 8.69 1.45 11.81
CA VAL A 88 9.90 0.69 12.12
C VAL A 88 9.70 -0.04 13.45
N ASN A 89 9.75 -1.37 13.44
CA ASN A 89 9.56 -2.21 14.63
C ASN A 89 8.27 -1.87 15.42
N GLY A 90 7.20 -1.46 14.72
CA GLY A 90 5.93 -1.07 15.32
C GLY A 90 5.85 0.41 15.74
N GLU A 91 6.94 1.17 15.70
CA GLU A 91 6.95 2.60 16.00
C GLU A 91 6.72 3.43 14.74
N LYS A 92 5.80 4.40 14.84
CA LYS A 92 5.43 5.29 13.74
C LYS A 92 6.05 6.67 13.91
N THR A 93 6.84 7.11 12.93
CA THR A 93 7.32 8.49 12.80
C THR A 93 6.70 9.13 11.57
N VAL A 94 6.27 10.39 11.68
CA VAL A 94 5.69 11.17 10.58
C VAL A 94 6.54 12.42 10.37
N GLN A 95 6.87 12.73 9.11
CA GLN A 95 7.61 13.91 8.69
C GLN A 95 6.86 14.58 7.54
N ASP A 96 6.94 15.90 7.42
CA ASP A 96 6.32 16.61 6.30
C ASP A 96 7.08 16.36 5.00
N THR A 97 6.32 16.19 3.92
CA THR A 97 6.85 16.14 2.56
C THR A 97 6.58 17.47 1.88
N THR A 98 7.59 18.03 1.24
CA THR A 98 7.54 19.35 0.60
C THR A 98 8.19 19.28 -0.78
N PRO A 99 7.90 20.25 -1.66
CA PRO A 99 8.61 20.42 -2.93
C PRO A 99 10.14 20.41 -2.79
N ASP A 100 10.66 21.00 -1.72
CA ASP A 100 12.11 21.10 -1.49
C ASP A 100 12.76 19.78 -1.02
N ASN A 101 11.99 18.81 -0.51
CA ASN A 101 12.54 17.61 0.14
C ASN A 101 12.15 16.29 -0.55
N TYR A 102 11.13 16.27 -1.41
CA TYR A 102 10.54 15.02 -1.86
C TYR A 102 11.53 14.15 -2.62
N GLN A 103 12.39 14.74 -3.45
CA GLN A 103 13.37 13.98 -4.24
C GLN A 103 14.33 13.21 -3.34
N ALA A 104 14.89 13.87 -2.33
CA ALA A 104 15.79 13.25 -1.36
C ALA A 104 15.07 12.17 -0.53
N VAL A 105 13.78 12.37 -0.22
CA VAL A 105 12.96 11.37 0.48
C VAL A 105 12.72 10.13 -0.39
N VAL A 106 12.32 10.34 -1.64
CA VAL A 106 12.03 9.28 -2.62
C VAL A 106 13.26 8.41 -2.86
N GLU A 107 14.42 9.03 -3.09
CA GLU A 107 15.68 8.31 -3.27
C GLU A 107 16.07 7.54 -2.00
N LYS A 108 16.13 8.22 -0.85
CA LYS A 108 16.62 7.62 0.39
C LYS A 108 15.75 6.49 0.93
N TYR A 109 14.43 6.66 0.91
CA TYR A 109 13.51 5.75 1.61
C TYR A 109 12.83 4.73 0.69
N PHE A 110 12.84 4.96 -0.62
CA PHE A 110 12.19 4.09 -1.60
C PHE A 110 13.14 3.57 -2.69
N GLY A 111 14.38 4.07 -2.75
CA GLY A 111 15.37 3.62 -3.74
C GLY A 111 15.00 3.99 -5.17
N ILE A 112 14.12 4.98 -5.34
CA ILE A 112 13.69 5.48 -6.63
C ILE A 112 14.62 6.64 -7.00
N PRO A 113 15.36 6.58 -8.11
CA PRO A 113 16.26 7.65 -8.54
C PRO A 113 15.48 8.93 -8.86
N GLU A 114 16.19 10.01 -9.19
CA GLU A 114 15.59 11.30 -9.52
C GLU A 114 14.34 11.17 -10.41
N MET A 115 13.20 11.60 -9.88
CA MET A 115 11.88 11.47 -10.47
C MET A 115 11.13 12.78 -10.27
N THR A 116 10.52 13.29 -11.34
CA THR A 116 9.59 14.41 -11.25
C THR A 116 8.22 13.88 -10.83
N ILE A 117 7.68 14.42 -9.73
CA ILE A 117 6.33 14.11 -9.24
C ILE A 117 5.51 15.39 -9.34
N GLN A 118 4.52 15.41 -10.25
CA GLN A 118 3.72 16.60 -10.57
C GLN A 118 3.05 17.24 -9.34
N THR A 119 2.75 16.46 -8.31
CA THR A 119 2.15 16.96 -7.06
C THR A 119 3.05 17.96 -6.32
N PHE A 120 4.36 17.92 -6.55
CA PHE A 120 5.35 18.76 -5.89
C PHE A 120 5.91 19.87 -6.79
N GLU A 121 5.39 20.02 -8.01
CA GLU A 121 5.75 21.07 -8.98
C GLU A 121 4.81 22.28 -8.92
#